data_AF-A0A2V8BDV1-F1
#
_entry.id   AF-A0A2V8BDV1-F1
#
_cell.length_a   1.000
_cell.length_b   1.000
_cell.length_c   1.000
_cell.angle_alpha   90.00
_cell.angle_beta   90.00
_cell.angle_gamma   90.00
#
_symmetry.space_group_name_H-M   'P 1'
#
loop_
_entity.id
_entity.type
_entity.pdbx_description
1 polymer ?
#
loop_
_entity_poly.entity_id
_entity_poly.type
_entity_poly.pdbx_seq_one_letter_code
_entity_poly.pdbx_strand_id
1 'polypeptide(L)' 'MNAIPVEYASQRKIRERNKLYYRLNHWPIWIFVFFIAPGPLTFDLFERGFDARMAVWLGAVLAGTAVAGVRGRLPG' A
#
# COMPACT_ATOMS: atom_id res chain seq x y z
N MET A 1 -11.14 4.77 47.61
CA MET A 1 -11.67 3.86 46.56
C MET A 1 -11.17 4.38 45.23
N ASN A 2 -10.27 3.65 44.54
CA ASN A 2 -9.83 4.04 43.20
C ASN A 2 -10.93 3.68 42.21
N ALA A 3 -11.54 4.68 41.60
CA ALA A 3 -12.52 4.49 40.55
C ALA A 3 -11.83 3.85 39.33
N ILE A 4 -12.33 2.70 38.88
CA ILE A 4 -11.89 2.08 37.64
C ILE A 4 -12.43 2.96 36.50
N PRO A 5 -11.58 3.50 35.62
CA PRO A 5 -12.05 4.27 34.47
C PRO A 5 -12.84 3.35 33.54
N VAL A 6 -14.16 3.56 33.45
CA VAL A 6 -15.06 2.84 32.54
C VAL A 6 -15.31 3.72 31.32
N GLU A 7 -14.94 3.24 30.14
CA GLU A 7 -15.20 3.91 28.85
C GLU A 7 -16.35 3.20 28.13
N TYR A 8 -17.48 3.89 27.93
CA TYR A 8 -18.64 3.33 27.22
C TYR A 8 -18.40 3.28 25.71
N ALA A 9 -18.80 2.18 25.06
CA ALA A 9 -18.64 2.01 23.61
C ALA A 9 -19.32 3.12 22.78
N SER A 10 -20.44 3.66 23.26
CA SER A 10 -21.15 4.79 22.64
C SER A 10 -20.44 6.14 22.76
N GLN A 11 -19.52 6.28 23.72
CA GLN A 11 -18.71 7.48 23.92
C GLN A 11 -17.37 7.40 23.19
N ARG A 12 -17.03 6.24 22.61
CA ARG A 12 -15.80 6.09 21.84
C ARG A 12 -15.91 6.86 20.52
N LYS A 13 -14.94 7.75 20.31
CA LYS A 13 -14.75 8.42 19.02
C LYS A 13 -14.14 7.44 18.02
N ILE A 14 -14.99 6.64 17.37
CA ILE A 14 -14.59 5.74 16.29
C ILE A 14 -14.40 6.56 15.01
N ARG A 15 -13.28 6.35 14.32
CA ARG A 15 -13.02 7.02 13.04
C ARG A 15 -13.65 6.20 11.92
N GLU A 16 -14.57 6.83 11.19
CA GLU A 16 -15.19 6.25 9.99
C GLU A 16 -14.24 6.17 8.77
N ARG A 17 -13.08 6.83 8.83
CA ARG A 17 -12.15 6.95 7.70
C ARG A 17 -10.70 6.82 8.14
N ASN A 18 -9.94 6.02 7.39
CA ASN A 18 -8.49 5.97 7.54
C ASN A 18 -7.84 7.31 7.18
N LYS A 19 -6.75 7.62 7.87
CA LYS A 19 -6.02 8.88 7.65
C LYS A 19 -5.37 8.88 6.28
N LEU A 20 -5.33 10.04 5.63
CA LEU A 20 -4.74 10.18 4.29
C LEU A 20 -3.27 9.69 4.24
N TYR A 21 -2.48 10.00 5.28
CA TYR A 21 -1.10 9.52 5.38
C TYR A 21 -1.01 7.99 5.48
N TYR A 22 -2.03 7.31 5.99
CA TYR A 22 -2.04 5.85 6.04
C TYR A 22 -2.06 5.30 4.62
N ARG A 23 -2.89 5.86 3.73
CA ARG A 23 -2.94 5.49 2.31
C ARG A 23 -1.63 5.75 1.58
N LEU A 24 -0.98 6.89 1.86
CA LEU A 24 0.33 7.22 1.31
C LEU A 24 1.42 6.27 1.81
N ASN A 25 1.41 5.92 3.10
CA ASN A 25 2.38 4.98 3.66
C ASN A 25 2.23 3.55 3.12
N HIS A 26 1.05 3.19 2.60
CA HIS A 26 0.84 1.89 1.95
C HIS A 26 1.29 1.90 0.49
N TRP A 27 1.54 3.06 -0.11
CA TRP A 27 1.92 3.16 -1.51
C TRP A 27 3.17 2.34 -1.88
N PRO A 28 4.26 2.33 -1.07
CA PRO A 28 5.42 1.46 -1.32
C PRO A 28 5.07 -0.04 -1.29
N ILE A 29 4.17 -0.46 -0.40
CA ILE A 29 3.73 -1.85 -0.29
C ILE A 29 2.99 -2.26 -1.57
N TRP A 30 2.09 -1.40 -2.07
CA TRP A 30 1.37 -1.67 -3.32
C TRP A 30 2.30 -1.73 -4.53
N ILE A 31 3.28 -0.83 -4.62
CA ILE A 31 4.30 -0.90 -5.67
C ILE A 31 5.02 -2.24 -5.61
N PHE A 32 5.46 -2.66 -4.42
CA PHE A 32 6.16 -3.94 -4.25
C PHE A 32 5.28 -5.14 -4.66
N VAL A 33 4.04 -5.22 -4.18
CA VAL A 33 3.09 -6.30 -4.50
C VAL A 33 2.83 -6.41 -6.00
N PHE A 34 2.58 -5.29 -6.68
CA PHE A 34 2.33 -5.31 -8.13
C PHE A 34 3.61 -5.53 -8.94
N PHE A 35 4.77 -5.07 -8.44
CA PHE A 35 6.05 -5.30 -9.08
C PHE A 35 6.40 -6.79 -9.12
N ILE A 36 6.15 -7.54 -8.04
CA ILE A 36 6.42 -8.98 -7.97
C ILE A 36 5.32 -9.87 -8.60
N ALA A 37 4.15 -9.29 -8.93
CA ALA A 37 2.99 -10.01 -9.46
C ALA A 37 3.29 -10.86 -10.71
N PRO A 38 4.05 -10.40 -11.71
CA PRO A 38 4.53 -11.29 -12.76
C PRO A 38 5.62 -12.21 -12.20
N GLY A 39 5.18 -13.40 -11.74
CA GLY A 39 6.06 -14.45 -11.22
C GLY A 39 7.32 -14.71 -12.06
N PRO A 40 7.23 -14.86 -13.40
CA PRO A 40 8.41 -15.07 -14.25
C PRO A 40 9.44 -13.93 -14.20
N LEU A 41 8.99 -12.67 -14.10
CA LEU A 41 9.90 -11.52 -13.96
C LEU A 41 10.58 -11.51 -12.59
N THR A 42 9.87 -11.93 -11.55
CA THR A 42 10.47 -12.08 -10.21
C THR A 42 11.52 -13.19 -10.19
N PHE A 43 11.28 -14.32 -10.86
CA PHE A 43 12.29 -15.38 -11.01
C PHE A 43 13.51 -14.90 -11.80
N ASP A 44 13.29 -14.25 -12.95
CA ASP A 44 14.37 -13.66 -13.77
C ASP A 44 15.18 -12.62 -12.98
N LEU A 45 14.57 -11.86 -12.07
CA LEU A 45 15.26 -10.87 -11.22
C LEU A 45 16.29 -11.55 -10.31
N PHE A 46 15.95 -12.69 -9.73
CA PHE A 46 16.85 -13.44 -8.87
C PHE A 46 17.87 -14.28 -9.66
N GLU A 47 17.52 -14.77 -10.85
CA GLU A 47 18.40 -15.59 -11.69
C GLU A 47 19.43 -14.75 -12.47
N ARG A 48 18.98 -13.63 -13.07
CA ARG A 48 19.74 -12.86 -14.08
C ARG A 48 19.96 -11.41 -13.67
N GLY A 49 19.27 -10.93 -12.65
CA GLY A 49 19.33 -9.54 -12.18
C GLY A 49 18.31 -8.62 -12.86
N PHE A 50 18.48 -7.31 -12.67
CA PHE A 50 17.54 -6.30 -13.15
C PHE A 50 17.69 -6.07 -14.66
N ASP A 51 16.61 -6.26 -15.43
CA ASP A 51 16.60 -6.10 -16.88
C ASP A 51 15.66 -4.97 -17.36
N ALA A 52 15.66 -4.71 -18.68
CA ALA A 52 14.82 -3.68 -19.29
C ALA A 52 13.31 -3.97 -19.17
N ARG A 53 12.90 -5.24 -19.09
CA ARG A 53 11.49 -5.64 -18.94
C ARG A 53 11.00 -5.28 -17.54
N MET A 54 11.83 -5.50 -16.52
CA MET A 54 11.58 -5.09 -15.15
C MET A 54 11.52 -3.57 -15.03
N ALA A 55 12.37 -2.82 -15.74
CA ALA A 55 12.30 -1.36 -15.78
C ALA A 55 10.97 -0.84 -16.36
N VAL A 56 10.54 -1.41 -17.49
CA VAL A 56 9.26 -1.09 -18.13
C VAL A 56 8.10 -1.45 -17.21
N TRP A 57 8.15 -2.62 -16.59
CA TRP A 57 7.11 -3.07 -15.66
C TRP A 57 7.04 -2.20 -14.40
N LEU A 58 8.18 -1.86 -13.80
CA LEU A 58 8.25 -0.93 -12.68
C LEU A 58 7.64 0.43 -13.05
N GLY A 59 7.94 0.95 -14.24
CA GLY A 59 7.33 2.17 -14.76
C GLY A 59 5.80 2.08 -14.86
N ALA A 60 5.27 0.96 -15.36
CA ALA A 60 3.83 0.72 -15.44
C ALA A 60 3.17 0.66 -14.06
N VAL A 61 3.78 -0.02 -13.09
CA VAL A 61 3.30 -0.11 -11.71
C VAL A 61 3.34 1.25 -11.01
N LEU A 62 4.41 2.03 -11.19
CA LEU A 62 4.52 3.39 -10.67
C LEU A 62 3.43 4.30 -11.25
N ALA A 63 3.20 4.25 -12.56
CA ALA A 63 2.15 5.03 -13.20
C ALA A 63 0.76 4.64 -12.70
N GLY A 64 0.45 3.34 -12.63
CA GLY A 64 -0.85 2.86 -12.15
C GLY A 64 -1.12 3.23 -10.69
N THR A 65 -0.13 3.04 -9.82
CA THR A 65 -0.26 3.35 -8.39
C THR A 65 -0.28 4.86 -8.12
N ALA A 66 0.49 5.67 -8.86
CA ALA A 66 0.44 7.13 -8.77
C ALA A 66 -0.95 7.67 -9.17
N VAL A 67 -1.51 7.17 -10.27
CA VAL A 67 -2.87 7.53 -10.72
C VAL A 67 -3.93 7.10 -9.70
N ALA A 68 -3.80 5.91 -9.10
CA ALA A 68 -4.68 5.47 -8.02
C ALA A 68 -4.54 6.35 -6.76
N GLY A 69 -3.33 6.80 -6.45
CA GLY A 69 -3.01 7.73 -5.35
C GLY A 69 -3.66 9.09 -5.51
N VAL A 70 -3.48 9.72 -6.67
CA VAL A 70 -4.12 11.02 -6.98
C VAL A 70 -5.65 10.91 -6.93
N ARG A 71 -6.21 9.77 -7.35
CA ARG A 71 -7.67 9.53 -7.31
C ARG A 71 -8.20 9.15 -5.93
N GLY A 72 -7.35 9.05 -4.90
CA GLY A 72 -7.74 8.65 -3.55
C GLY A 72 -8.25 7.20 -3.46
N ARG A 73 -7.99 6.37 -4.49
CA ARG A 73 -8.42 4.96 -4.56
C ARG A 73 -7.31 3.98 -4.17
N LEU A 74 -6.22 4.47 -3.57
CA LEU A 74 -5.22 3.58 -2.98
C LEU A 74 -5.91 2.70 -1.93
N PRO A 75 -5.70 1.37 -1.97
CA PRO A 75 -6.32 0.51 -1.00
C PRO A 75 -5.69 0.78 0.38
N GLY A 76 -6.53 1.17 1.34
CA GLY A 76 -6.13 1.56 2.70
C GLY A 76 -7.05 2.57 3.36
#